data_AF-A0A8J8KNN5-F1
#
_entry.id   AF-A0A8J8KNN5-F1
#
_cell.length_a   1.000
_cell.length_b   1.000
_cell.length_c   1.000
_cell.angle_alpha   90.00
_cell.angle_beta   90.00
_cell.angle_gamma   90.00
#
_symmetry.space_group_name_H-M   'P 1'
#
loop_
_entity.id
_entity.type
_entity.pdbx_description
1 polymer ?
#
loop_
_entity_poly.entity_id
_entity_poly.type
_entity_poly.pdbx_seq_one_letter_code
_entity_poly.pdbx_strand_id
1 'polypeptide(L)'
;MTWPESEDIAPAPTASPSPAAPAEPAGPTGPVFPANGPILNRPEPSLLDGLDTFGADLPDDEEPFVPPPPPPLPRISAQAIIGVIAIIAGLLLFFKPDLLPLGDQSGMVLGLLGIIGGAALLIMRLRPGGPDEPDLPDDGAVV
;
A
#
# COMPACT_ATOMS: atom_id res chain seq x y z
N MET A 1 -32.15 -3.66 9.71
CA MET A 1 -32.33 -2.86 8.48
C MET A 1 -31.43 -3.46 7.43
N THR A 2 -32.00 -4.29 6.57
CA THR A 2 -31.35 -4.85 5.38
C THR A 2 -31.34 -3.76 4.33
N TRP A 3 -30.16 -3.41 3.83
CA TRP A 3 -29.95 -2.43 2.78
C TRP A 3 -30.42 -2.97 1.42
N PRO A 4 -31.33 -2.30 0.68
CA PRO A 4 -31.63 -2.74 -0.68
C PRO A 4 -31.82 -1.54 -1.63
N GLU A 5 -30.84 -1.13 -2.43
CA GLU A 5 -31.17 -0.29 -3.62
C GLU A 5 -30.04 -0.07 -4.64
N SER A 6 -28.80 -0.48 -4.37
CA SER A 6 -27.65 -0.16 -5.24
C SER A 6 -27.34 -1.17 -6.35
N GLU A 7 -28.13 -2.24 -6.51
CA GLU A 7 -27.87 -3.28 -7.52
C GLU A 7 -28.81 -3.25 -8.75
N ASP A 8 -29.84 -2.41 -8.79
CA ASP A 8 -30.81 -2.42 -9.89
C ASP A 8 -30.49 -1.35 -10.96
N ILE A 9 -29.35 -1.52 -11.64
CA ILE A 9 -29.08 -0.82 -12.90
C ILE A 9 -29.36 -1.80 -14.04
N ALA A 10 -30.45 -1.56 -14.76
CA ALA A 10 -30.82 -2.33 -15.94
C ALA A 10 -29.69 -2.32 -17.00
N PRO A 11 -29.36 -3.46 -17.63
CA PRO A 11 -28.33 -3.48 -18.67
C PRO A 11 -28.80 -2.66 -19.88
N ALA A 12 -28.00 -1.67 -20.29
CA ALA A 12 -28.22 -0.91 -21.50
C ALA A 12 -28.26 -1.84 -22.72
N PRO A 13 -29.16 -1.61 -23.70
CA PRO A 13 -29.28 -2.48 -24.86
C PRO A 13 -28.01 -2.42 -25.72
N THR A 14 -27.52 -3.61 -26.04
CA THR A 14 -26.41 -3.93 -26.94
C THR A 14 -26.58 -3.27 -28.31
N ALA A 15 -25.64 -2.41 -28.69
CA ALA A 15 -25.43 -2.00 -30.08
C ALA A 15 -24.12 -2.63 -30.59
N SER A 16 -24.28 -3.61 -31.48
CA SER A 16 -23.21 -4.31 -32.23
C SER A 16 -22.60 -3.42 -33.34
N PRO A 17 -21.47 -3.81 -33.98
CA PRO A 17 -20.35 -2.91 -34.31
C PRO A 17 -20.19 -2.48 -35.80
N SER A 18 -19.22 -1.55 -36.03
CA SER A 18 -18.34 -1.34 -37.24
C SER A 18 -18.62 -0.09 -38.11
N PRO A 19 -17.67 0.54 -38.88
CA PRO A 19 -16.18 0.46 -38.97
C PRO A 19 -15.38 1.81 -38.98
N ALA A 20 -14.05 1.73 -38.70
CA ALA A 20 -12.84 2.52 -39.11
C ALA A 20 -12.97 3.99 -39.64
N ALA A 21 -12.16 5.04 -39.33
CA ALA A 21 -10.77 5.27 -38.88
C ALA A 21 -10.62 6.80 -38.53
N PRO A 22 -9.43 7.45 -38.34
CA PRO A 22 -8.11 7.06 -37.81
C PRO A 22 -7.70 7.84 -36.52
N ALA A 23 -6.62 7.39 -35.88
CA ALA A 23 -6.10 7.89 -34.60
C ALA A 23 -5.53 9.33 -34.66
N GLU A 24 -6.02 10.19 -33.76
CA GLU A 24 -5.41 11.46 -33.36
C GLU A 24 -4.98 11.32 -31.89
N PRO A 25 -3.77 11.77 -31.48
CA PRO A 25 -3.33 11.63 -30.10
C PRO A 25 -4.21 12.52 -29.22
N ALA A 26 -5.10 11.89 -28.45
CA ALA A 26 -5.89 12.56 -27.44
C ALA A 26 -4.92 13.12 -26.38
N GLY A 27 -4.57 14.40 -26.54
CA GLY A 27 -4.07 15.22 -25.43
C GLY A 27 -5.05 15.16 -24.26
N PRO A 28 -4.61 15.46 -23.03
CA PRO A 28 -5.47 15.34 -21.86
C PRO A 28 -6.74 16.17 -22.07
N THR A 29 -7.87 15.50 -22.23
CA THR A 29 -9.22 16.08 -22.25
C THR A 29 -9.57 16.52 -20.83
N GLY A 30 -8.78 17.44 -20.29
CA GLY A 30 -9.16 18.24 -19.14
C GLY A 30 -9.89 19.49 -19.64
N PRO A 31 -10.71 20.13 -18.79
CA PRO A 31 -11.29 21.42 -19.12
C PRO A 31 -10.17 22.43 -19.45
N VAL A 32 -10.21 22.99 -20.67
CA VAL A 32 -9.28 24.04 -21.11
C VAL A 32 -9.76 25.36 -20.51
N PHE A 33 -9.06 25.82 -19.46
CA PHE A 33 -9.34 27.12 -18.86
C PHE A 33 -8.60 28.22 -19.65
N PRO A 34 -9.29 29.28 -20.09
CA PRO A 34 -8.62 30.39 -20.77
C PRO A 34 -7.70 31.10 -19.78
N ALA A 35 -6.43 31.32 -20.17
CA ALA A 35 -5.42 32.00 -19.35
C ALA A 35 -5.83 33.41 -18.89
N ASN A 36 -6.81 34.02 -19.56
CA ASN A 36 -7.34 35.35 -19.25
C ASN A 36 -8.80 35.31 -18.75
N GLY A 37 -9.17 34.25 -18.03
CA GLY A 37 -10.50 34.13 -17.43
C GLY A 37 -10.80 35.24 -16.42
N PRO A 38 -12.07 35.60 -16.19
CA PRO A 38 -12.48 36.71 -15.32
C PRO A 38 -12.03 36.58 -13.85
N ILE A 39 -11.60 35.38 -13.44
CA ILE A 39 -11.06 35.09 -12.11
C ILE A 39 -9.59 35.51 -11.99
N LEU A 40 -8.83 35.46 -13.09
CA LEU A 40 -7.40 35.82 -13.12
C LEU A 40 -7.17 37.31 -13.45
N ASN A 41 -8.12 37.97 -14.12
CA ASN A 41 -8.01 39.38 -14.57
C ASN A 41 -8.90 40.36 -13.77
N ARG A 42 -9.17 40.06 -12.49
CA ARG A 42 -9.94 40.94 -11.61
C ARG A 42 -8.98 41.92 -10.92
N PRO A 43 -9.30 43.23 -10.80
CA PRO A 43 -8.47 44.20 -10.09
C PRO A 43 -8.42 44.02 -8.55
N GLU A 44 -9.14 43.02 -8.05
CA GLU A 44 -9.21 42.65 -6.64
C GLU A 44 -8.13 41.59 -6.35
N PRO A 45 -7.58 41.53 -5.12
CA PRO A 45 -6.54 40.56 -4.77
C PRO A 45 -6.98 39.15 -5.16
N SER A 46 -6.25 38.56 -6.09
CA SER A 46 -6.59 37.25 -6.64
C SER A 46 -6.43 36.19 -5.56
N LEU A 47 -7.14 35.07 -5.66
CA LEU A 47 -6.97 33.97 -4.68
C LEU A 47 -5.56 33.37 -4.69
N LEU A 48 -4.80 33.58 -5.77
CA LEU A 48 -3.38 33.21 -5.82
C LEU A 48 -2.51 34.19 -5.02
N ASP A 49 -2.84 35.48 -5.04
CA ASP A 49 -2.20 36.52 -4.25
C ASP A 49 -2.39 36.27 -2.74
N GLY A 50 -3.60 35.81 -2.37
CA GLY A 50 -3.85 35.31 -1.01
C GLY A 50 -3.02 34.07 -0.67
N LEU A 51 -2.80 33.15 -1.62
CA LEU A 51 -2.01 31.93 -1.43
C LEU A 51 -0.52 32.24 -1.18
N ASP A 52 0.03 33.21 -1.90
CA ASP A 52 1.42 33.68 -1.74
C ASP A 52 1.64 34.37 -0.37
N THR A 53 0.61 35.07 0.16
CA THR A 53 0.70 35.74 1.47
C THR A 53 0.70 34.77 2.67
N PHE A 54 0.18 33.54 2.55
CA PHE A 54 0.12 32.60 3.69
C PHE A 54 1.51 32.12 4.16
N GLY A 55 2.56 32.29 3.36
CA GLY A 55 3.92 31.87 3.72
C GLY A 55 5.00 32.94 3.56
N ALA A 56 4.74 34.03 2.83
CA ALA A 56 5.76 35.04 2.49
C ALA A 56 6.10 36.04 3.61
N ASP A 57 5.21 36.20 4.61
CA ASP A 57 5.34 37.16 5.71
C ASP A 57 5.59 36.48 7.07
N LEU A 58 6.00 35.21 7.06
CA LEU A 58 6.47 34.52 8.26
C LEU A 58 7.82 35.14 8.67
N PRO A 59 8.02 35.49 9.96
CA PRO A 59 9.29 36.01 10.43
C PRO A 59 10.39 34.96 10.15
N ASP A 60 11.42 35.35 9.41
CA ASP A 60 12.59 34.52 9.05
C ASP A 60 13.46 34.14 10.28
N ASP A 61 13.01 34.51 11.49
CA ASP A 61 13.67 34.31 12.77
C ASP A 61 13.38 32.94 13.42
N GLU A 62 12.62 32.07 12.74
CA GLU A 62 12.38 30.68 13.19
C GLU A 62 13.53 29.77 12.71
N GLU A 63 14.31 29.22 13.66
CA GLU A 63 15.34 28.23 13.32
C GLU A 63 14.73 27.06 12.52
N PRO A 64 15.21 26.78 11.29
CA PRO A 64 14.69 25.67 10.50
C PRO A 64 14.78 24.37 11.28
N PHE A 65 13.65 23.70 11.48
CA PHE A 65 13.62 22.40 12.15
C PHE A 65 14.57 21.43 11.42
N VAL A 66 15.66 21.06 12.10
CA VAL A 66 16.55 19.99 11.64
C VAL A 66 15.94 18.69 12.18
N PRO A 67 15.34 17.85 11.32
CA PRO A 67 14.80 16.59 11.79
C PRO A 67 15.92 15.79 12.46
N PRO A 68 15.64 15.17 13.62
CA PRO A 68 16.58 14.21 14.17
C PRO A 68 16.84 13.13 13.12
N PRO A 69 18.07 12.58 13.08
CA PRO A 69 18.37 11.50 12.15
C PRO A 69 17.38 10.35 12.35
N PRO A 70 16.90 9.73 11.27
CA PRO A 70 15.91 8.66 11.38
C PRO A 70 16.49 7.50 12.20
N PRO A 71 15.67 6.84 13.04
CA PRO A 71 16.11 5.65 13.74
C PRO A 71 16.54 4.57 12.73
N PRO A 72 17.50 3.69 13.10
CA PRO A 72 17.97 2.65 12.21
C PRO A 72 16.84 1.68 11.84
N LEU A 73 16.87 1.18 10.60
CA LEU A 73 15.87 0.23 10.13
C LEU A 73 15.89 -1.08 10.94
N PRO A 74 14.72 -1.71 11.13
CA PRO A 74 14.63 -3.01 11.81
C PRO A 74 15.41 -4.06 11.02
N ARG A 75 16.23 -4.84 11.76
CA ARG A 75 17.03 -5.94 11.19
C ARG A 75 16.14 -7.16 10.99
N ILE A 76 16.31 -7.89 9.89
CA ILE A 76 15.62 -9.17 9.71
C ILE A 76 16.11 -10.14 10.78
N SER A 77 15.22 -10.62 11.64
CA SER A 77 15.56 -11.54 12.73
C SER A 77 15.85 -12.95 12.19
N ALA A 78 16.66 -13.71 12.91
CA ALA A 78 16.93 -15.12 12.57
C ALA A 78 15.63 -15.94 12.50
N GLN A 79 14.63 -15.62 13.33
CA GLN A 79 13.33 -16.27 13.32
C GLN A 79 12.56 -16.03 12.01
N ALA A 80 12.63 -14.83 11.44
CA ALA A 80 12.03 -14.55 10.14
C ALA A 80 12.69 -15.40 9.04
N ILE A 81 14.01 -15.55 9.08
CA ILE A 81 14.76 -16.41 8.16
C ILE A 81 14.32 -17.88 8.32
N ILE A 82 14.20 -18.36 9.55
CA ILE A 82 13.73 -19.73 9.84
C ILE A 82 12.31 -19.95 9.31
N GLY A 83 11.39 -18.99 9.52
CA GLY A 83 10.02 -19.05 9.01
C GLY A 83 9.96 -19.12 7.49
N VAL A 84 10.76 -18.29 6.80
CA VAL A 84 10.88 -18.31 5.33
C VAL A 84 11.44 -19.65 4.84
N ILE A 85 12.50 -20.16 5.47
CA ILE A 85 13.07 -21.48 5.13
C ILE A 85 12.04 -22.58 5.32
N ALA A 86 11.26 -22.55 6.41
CA ALA A 86 10.21 -23.53 6.67
C ALA A 86 9.13 -23.52 5.59
N ILE A 87 8.72 -22.34 5.10
CA ILE A 87 7.76 -22.22 3.99
C ILE A 87 8.34 -22.81 2.71
N ILE A 88 9.58 -22.46 2.36
CA ILE A 88 10.25 -22.98 1.15
C ILE A 88 10.38 -24.50 1.22
N ALA A 89 10.82 -25.03 2.37
CA ALA A 89 10.92 -26.46 2.61
C ALA A 89 9.56 -27.17 2.53
N GLY A 90 8.52 -26.58 3.13
CA GLY A 90 7.16 -27.09 3.07
C GLY A 90 6.61 -27.11 1.63
N LEU A 91 6.87 -26.06 0.85
CA LEU A 91 6.47 -25.98 -0.56
C LEU A 91 7.19 -27.02 -1.42
N LEU A 92 8.51 -27.16 -1.24
CA LEU A 92 9.30 -28.20 -1.92
C LEU A 92 8.75 -29.60 -1.62
N LEU A 93 8.43 -29.86 -0.35
CA LEU A 93 7.91 -31.16 0.06
C LEU A 93 6.46 -31.39 -0.41
N PHE A 94 5.65 -30.34 -0.51
CA PHE A 94 4.31 -30.42 -1.07
C PHE A 94 4.31 -30.77 -2.56
N PHE A 95 5.23 -30.19 -3.35
CA PHE A 95 5.38 -30.51 -4.78
C PHE A 95 6.13 -31.81 -5.04
N LYS A 96 7.07 -32.18 -4.16
CA LYS A 96 7.87 -33.41 -4.27
C LYS A 96 7.90 -34.13 -2.93
N PRO A 97 6.82 -34.85 -2.59
CA PRO A 97 6.75 -35.59 -1.33
C PRO A 97 7.78 -36.74 -1.26
N ASP A 98 8.20 -37.25 -2.42
CA ASP A 98 9.29 -38.24 -2.59
C ASP A 98 10.67 -37.78 -2.09
N LEU A 99 10.85 -36.50 -1.73
CA LEU A 99 12.08 -36.02 -1.10
C LEU A 99 12.31 -36.67 0.28
N LEU A 100 11.26 -37.20 0.89
CA LEU A 100 11.29 -37.90 2.16
C LEU A 100 10.90 -39.37 1.96
N PRO A 101 11.67 -40.34 2.50
CA PRO A 101 11.34 -41.77 2.41
C PRO A 101 10.21 -42.19 3.37
N LEU A 102 9.25 -41.30 3.64
CA LEU A 102 8.09 -41.54 4.50
C LEU A 102 6.82 -41.91 3.69
N GLY A 103 6.90 -41.93 2.35
CA GLY A 103 5.79 -42.20 1.44
C GLY A 103 5.02 -40.94 1.02
N ASP A 104 4.47 -40.95 -0.19
CA ASP A 104 3.90 -39.76 -0.85
C ASP A 104 2.87 -39.00 0.00
N GLN A 105 2.00 -39.73 0.68
CA GLN A 105 0.92 -39.11 1.45
C GLN A 105 1.42 -38.40 2.71
N SER A 106 2.44 -38.93 3.38
CA SER A 106 3.01 -38.30 4.58
C SER A 106 3.88 -37.10 4.22
N GLY A 107 4.62 -37.17 3.11
CA GLY A 107 5.37 -36.05 2.55
C GLY A 107 4.45 -34.87 2.24
N MET A 108 3.33 -35.11 1.56
CA MET A 108 2.37 -34.05 1.22
C MET A 108 1.77 -33.37 2.47
N VAL A 109 1.40 -34.17 3.48
CA VAL A 109 0.86 -33.65 4.76
C VAL A 109 1.90 -32.84 5.52
N LEU A 110 3.15 -33.34 5.60
CA LEU A 110 4.25 -32.61 6.23
C LEU A 110 4.60 -31.33 5.47
N GLY A 111 4.52 -31.33 4.14
CA GLY A 111 4.74 -30.15 3.31
C GLY A 111 3.73 -29.06 3.63
N LEU A 112 2.44 -29.43 3.67
CA LEU A 112 1.36 -28.52 4.04
C LEU A 112 1.52 -27.99 5.48
N LEU A 113 1.82 -28.87 6.44
CA LEU A 113 2.10 -28.48 7.83
C LEU A 113 3.30 -27.55 7.95
N GLY A 114 4.35 -27.77 7.14
CA GLY A 114 5.51 -26.90 7.07
C GLY A 114 5.18 -25.50 6.55
N ILE A 115 4.34 -25.39 5.52
CA ILE A 115 3.86 -24.10 5.00
C ILE A 115 3.05 -23.36 6.07
N ILE A 116 2.07 -24.05 6.69
CA ILE A 116 1.21 -23.46 7.74
C ILE A 116 2.04 -23.07 8.96
N GLY A 117 2.93 -23.95 9.42
CA GLY A 117 3.81 -23.69 10.57
C GLY A 117 4.80 -22.55 10.32
N GLY A 118 5.37 -22.48 9.11
CA GLY A 118 6.25 -21.38 8.71
C GLY A 118 5.49 -20.04 8.65
N ALA A 119 4.28 -20.03 8.08
CA ALA A 119 3.43 -18.84 8.07
C ALA A 119 3.04 -18.40 9.49
N ALA A 120 2.65 -19.35 10.36
CA ALA A 120 2.33 -19.07 11.75
C ALA A 120 3.54 -18.47 12.50
N LEU A 121 4.75 -19.02 12.29
CA LEU A 121 5.98 -18.45 12.86
C LEU A 121 6.22 -17.01 12.40
N LEU A 122 6.01 -16.71 11.12
CA LEU A 122 6.15 -15.34 10.59
C LEU A 122 5.12 -14.38 11.20
N ILE A 123 3.87 -14.81 11.35
CA ILE A 123 2.82 -14.00 11.99
C ILE A 123 3.17 -13.73 13.46
N MET A 124 3.61 -14.77 14.19
CA MET A 124 4.06 -14.62 15.57
C MET A 124 5.26 -13.67 15.67
N ARG A 125 6.14 -13.63 14.67
CA ARG A 125 7.26 -12.69 14.60
C ARG A 125 6.82 -11.25 14.29
N LEU A 126 5.82 -11.07 13.42
CA LEU A 126 5.30 -9.74 13.08
C LEU A 126 4.49 -9.13 14.23
N ARG A 127 4.11 -9.94 15.22
CA ARG A 127 3.41 -9.48 16.41
C ARG A 127 4.35 -8.58 17.25
N PRO A 128 4.03 -7.29 17.44
CA PRO A 128 4.81 -6.40 18.29
C PRO A 128 4.86 -6.92 19.75
N GLY A 129 6.00 -6.74 20.43
CA GLY A 129 6.21 -7.20 21.81
C GLY A 129 6.84 -8.59 21.95
N GLY A 130 7.59 -9.04 20.94
CA GLY A 130 8.40 -10.27 21.04
C GLY A 130 9.57 -10.12 22.02
N PRO A 131 10.11 -11.23 22.56
CA PRO A 131 11.16 -11.21 23.60
C PRO A 131 12.48 -10.57 23.18
N ASP A 132 12.69 -10.37 21.87
CA ASP A 132 13.89 -9.76 21.29
C ASP A 132 13.67 -8.29 20.86
N GLU A 133 12.46 -7.75 21.02
CA GLU A 133 12.16 -6.35 20.70
C GLU A 133 12.56 -5.48 21.91
N PRO A 134 13.40 -4.44 21.75
CA PRO A 134 13.56 -3.46 22.81
C PRO A 134 12.19 -2.81 23.07
N ASP A 135 11.83 -2.62 24.34
CA ASP A 135 10.64 -1.87 24.75
C ASP A 135 10.66 -0.48 24.09
N LEU A 136 10.08 -0.37 22.89
CA LEU A 136 9.76 0.92 22.31
C LEU A 136 8.65 1.48 23.21
N PRO A 137 8.81 2.68 23.77
CA PRO A 137 7.72 3.29 24.53
C PRO A 137 6.52 3.43 23.60
N ASP A 138 5.54 2.56 23.80
CA ASP A 138 4.20 2.66 23.25
C ASP A 138 3.50 3.83 23.94
N ASP A 139 3.95 5.04 23.61
CA ASP A 139 3.24 6.26 23.96
C ASP A 139 2.47 6.69 22.72
N GLY A 140 1.46 5.88 22.38
CA GLY A 140 0.42 6.28 21.46
C GLY A 140 -0.19 7.58 21.97
N ALA A 141 0.09 8.68 21.27
CA ALA A 141 -0.42 10.04 21.46
C ALA A 141 -1.16 10.27 22.80
N VAL A 142 -0.42 10.65 23.85
CA VAL A 142 -1.02 11.17 25.08
C VAL A 142 -1.52 12.59 24.83
N VAL A 143 -2.84 12.75 24.83
CA VAL A 143 -3.56 14.04 24.78
C VAL A 143 -4.11 14.42 26.14
#